data_AF-A0A8B8BUF3-F1
#
_entry.id   AF-A0A8B8BUF3-F1
#
_cell.length_a   1.000
_cell.length_b   1.000
_cell.length_c   1.000
_cell.angle_alpha   90.00
_cell.angle_beta   90.00
_cell.angle_gamma   90.00
#
_symmetry.space_group_name_H-M   'P 1'
#
loop_
_entity.id
_entity.type
_entity.pdbx_description
1 polymer ?
#
loop_
_entity_poly.entity_id
_entity_poly.type
_entity_poly.pdbx_seq_one_letter_code
_entity_poly.pdbx_strand_id
1 'polypeptide(L)'
;MLAVLDHNKHIGRAVRVGEDGEPYIQAQVSRRSKQWVAYQKKCPKDFKYIPELMSACMRETYGKPLNFYVKSCKERSLQSSQPNLSGTNNPGTKTLLASMKSRKNKR
;
A
#
# COMPACT_ATOMS: atom_id res chain seq x y z
N MET A 1 13.67 -2.23 15.09
CA MET A 1 14.36 -1.63 13.92
C MET A 1 13.40 -1.27 12.77
N LEU A 2 12.58 -2.21 12.24
CA LEU A 2 11.61 -1.93 11.17
C LEU A 2 10.62 -0.78 11.48
N ALA A 3 10.04 -0.75 12.68
CA ALA A 3 9.09 0.29 13.07
C ALA A 3 9.70 1.71 13.06
N VAL A 4 11.00 1.83 13.38
CA VAL A 4 11.71 3.11 13.39
C VAL A 4 12.03 3.57 11.97
N LEU A 5 12.49 2.66 11.10
CA LEU A 5 12.74 2.96 9.68
C LEU A 5 11.45 3.31 8.94
N ASP A 6 10.35 2.63 9.27
CA ASP A 6 9.02 2.91 8.75
C ASP A 6 8.47 4.27 9.22
N HIS A 7 8.75 4.65 10.46
CA HIS A 7 8.43 5.97 11.00
C HIS A 7 9.22 7.08 10.30
N ASN A 8 10.52 6.89 10.07
CA ASN A 8 11.34 7.87 9.35
C ASN A 8 10.87 8.08 7.91
N LYS A 9 10.50 6.99 7.21
CA LYS A 9 9.84 7.09 5.89
C LYS A 9 8.44 7.73 5.94
N HIS A 10 7.82 7.84 7.12
CA HIS A 10 6.52 8.51 7.26
C HIS A 10 6.63 10.04 7.29
N ILE A 11 7.65 10.58 7.96
CA ILE A 11 7.78 12.00 8.21
C ILE A 11 7.96 12.78 6.90
N GLY A 12 8.84 12.30 6.01
CA GLY A 12 9.20 12.95 4.75
C GLY A 12 8.26 12.72 3.56
N ARG A 13 7.05 12.19 3.76
CA ARG A 13 6.15 11.95 2.61
C ARG A 13 5.66 13.24 1.98
N ALA A 14 5.73 13.29 0.66
CA ALA A 14 5.19 14.36 -0.14
C ALA A 14 3.68 14.54 0.08
N VAL A 15 3.23 15.77 -0.12
CA VAL A 15 1.82 16.13 -0.17
C VAL A 15 1.21 15.51 -1.41
N ARG A 16 -0.02 15.00 -1.29
CA ARG A 16 -0.76 14.48 -2.43
C ARG A 16 -1.22 15.66 -3.27
N VAL A 17 -0.90 15.61 -4.55
CA VAL A 17 -1.25 16.65 -5.53
C VAL A 17 -2.30 16.10 -6.49
N GLY A 18 -3.28 16.92 -6.85
CA GLY A 18 -4.29 16.60 -7.87
C GLY A 18 -3.72 16.69 -9.30
N GLU A 19 -4.53 16.38 -10.30
CA GLU A 19 -4.13 16.52 -11.71
C GLU A 19 -3.83 17.99 -12.08
N ASP A 20 -4.46 18.93 -11.37
CA ASP A 20 -4.30 20.37 -11.55
C ASP A 20 -3.04 20.96 -10.88
N GLY A 21 -2.22 20.13 -10.22
CA GLY A 21 -1.03 20.62 -9.49
C GLY A 21 -1.33 21.17 -8.09
N GLU A 22 -2.59 21.25 -7.69
CA GLU A 22 -3.01 21.74 -6.37
C GLU A 22 -2.92 20.65 -5.29
N PRO A 23 -2.51 21.01 -4.05
CA PRO A 23 -2.42 20.07 -2.95
C PRO A 23 -3.82 19.64 -2.50
N TYR A 24 -3.96 18.35 -2.19
CA TYR A 24 -5.19 17.81 -1.66
C TYR A 24 -5.37 18.27 -0.20
N ILE A 25 -6.38 19.09 0.06
CA ILE A 25 -6.70 19.61 1.39
C ILE A 25 -7.83 18.80 2.02
N GLN A 26 -7.71 18.49 3.31
CA GLN A 26 -8.74 17.85 4.10
C GLN A 26 -8.98 18.67 5.38
N ALA A 27 -10.23 19.02 5.64
CA ALA A 27 -10.62 19.61 6.91
C ALA A 27 -10.59 18.55 8.03
N GLN A 28 -9.97 18.86 9.15
CA GLN A 28 -9.99 18.04 10.36
C GLN A 28 -10.20 18.93 11.59
N VAL A 29 -10.89 18.40 12.59
CA VAL A 29 -11.04 19.09 13.87
C VAL A 29 -9.75 18.90 14.67
N SER A 30 -9.07 20.00 14.96
CA SER A 30 -7.89 20.01 15.83
C SER A 30 -8.30 19.59 17.25
N ARG A 31 -7.68 18.52 17.77
CA ARG A 31 -7.94 18.06 19.14
C ARG A 31 -7.54 19.10 20.20
N ARG A 32 -6.54 19.93 19.89
CA ARG A 32 -5.98 20.95 20.79
C ARG A 32 -6.83 22.22 20.81
N SER A 33 -7.12 22.80 19.65
CA SER A 33 -7.86 24.07 19.55
C SER A 33 -9.38 23.89 19.44
N LYS A 34 -9.87 22.65 19.25
CA LYS A 34 -11.30 22.33 19.03
C LYS A 34 -11.92 23.04 17.82
N GLN A 35 -11.09 23.49 16.89
CA GLN A 35 -11.52 24.20 15.68
C GLN A 35 -11.26 23.34 14.44
N TRP A 36 -12.01 23.63 13.38
CA TRP A 36 -11.75 23.08 12.05
C TRP A 36 -10.47 23.70 11.48
N VAL A 37 -9.55 22.85 11.05
CA VAL A 37 -8.27 23.25 10.46
C VAL A 37 -8.09 22.49 9.15
N ALA A 38 -7.63 23.20 8.12
CA ALA A 38 -7.27 22.61 6.84
C ALA A 38 -5.89 21.97 6.93
N TYR A 39 -5.81 20.68 6.64
CA TYR A 39 -4.55 19.94 6.57
C TYR A 39 -4.29 19.44 5.15
N GLN A 40 -3.03 19.53 4.73
CA GLN A 40 -2.58 18.92 3.49
C GLN A 40 -2.49 17.40 3.67
N LYS A 41 -3.16 16.67 2.78
CA LYS A 41 -3.17 15.21 2.80
C LYS A 41 -1.89 14.70 2.15
N LYS A 42 -1.10 13.92 2.87
CA LYS A 42 0.09 13.25 2.32
C LYS A 42 -0.29 12.12 1.37
N CYS A 43 0.62 11.75 0.47
CA CYS A 43 0.44 10.60 -0.40
C CYS A 43 0.16 9.32 0.42
N PRO A 44 -0.68 8.40 -0.10
CA PRO A 44 -0.88 7.08 0.50
C PRO A 44 0.45 6.40 0.77
N LYS A 45 0.51 5.64 1.86
CA LYS A 45 1.73 4.93 2.22
C LYS A 45 1.97 3.80 1.23
N ASP A 46 3.09 3.87 0.50
CA ASP A 46 3.56 2.75 -0.29
C ASP A 46 4.39 1.84 0.61
N PHE A 47 4.08 0.55 0.63
CA PHE A 47 4.74 -0.47 1.44
C PHE A 47 5.58 -1.44 0.61
N LYS A 48 5.82 -1.14 -0.68
CA LYS A 48 6.64 -1.99 -1.57
C LYS A 48 8.03 -2.32 -1.05
N TYR A 49 8.59 -1.50 -0.15
CA TYR A 49 9.92 -1.73 0.42
C TYR A 49 9.94 -2.73 1.59
N ILE A 50 8.78 -3.14 2.14
CA ILE A 50 8.73 -4.08 3.27
C ILE A 50 9.42 -5.41 2.96
N PRO A 51 9.18 -6.07 1.80
CA PRO A 51 9.82 -7.35 1.50
C PRO A 51 11.35 -7.25 1.46
N GLU A 52 11.90 -6.21 0.82
CA GLU A 52 13.35 -5.96 0.79
C GLU A 52 13.90 -5.70 2.19
N LEU A 53 13.21 -4.88 2.99
CA LEU A 53 13.61 -4.57 4.36
C LEU A 53 13.61 -5.83 5.26
N MET A 54 12.59 -6.68 5.15
CA MET A 54 12.56 -7.96 5.85
C MET A 54 13.74 -8.84 5.43
N SER A 55 14.06 -8.89 4.14
CA SER A 55 15.19 -9.67 3.63
C SER A 55 16.53 -9.17 4.17
N ALA A 56 16.70 -7.85 4.29
CA ALA A 56 17.89 -7.23 4.86
C ALA A 56 18.04 -7.54 6.35
N CYS A 57 16.97 -7.39 7.14
CA CYS A 57 16.97 -7.73 8.57
C CYS A 57 17.28 -9.22 8.80
N MET A 58 16.74 -10.12 7.97
CA MET A 58 17.04 -11.55 8.07
C MET A 58 18.51 -11.84 7.77
N ARG A 59 19.10 -11.18 6.77
CA ARG A 59 20.52 -11.30 6.44
C ARG A 59 21.42 -10.78 7.56
N GLU A 60 21.08 -9.63 8.14
CA GLU A 60 21.84 -9.03 9.24
C GLU A 60 21.78 -9.88 10.51
N THR A 61 20.60 -10.41 10.85
CA THR A 61 20.39 -11.19 12.09
C THR A 61 20.97 -12.59 11.99
N TYR A 62 20.84 -13.26 10.85
CA TYR A 62 21.12 -14.69 10.70
C TYR A 62 22.22 -15.01 9.68
N GLY A 63 22.81 -13.99 9.04
CA GLY A 63 23.93 -14.14 8.10
C GLY A 63 23.58 -14.73 6.73
N LYS A 64 22.32 -15.11 6.47
CA LYS A 64 21.89 -15.76 5.23
C LYS A 64 20.76 -15.00 4.52
N PRO A 65 20.72 -15.01 3.18
CA PRO A 65 19.64 -14.39 2.42
C PRO A 65 18.33 -15.17 2.55
N LEU A 66 17.19 -14.49 2.34
CA LEU A 66 15.85 -15.07 2.50
C LEU A 66 15.65 -16.38 1.71
N ASN A 67 16.27 -16.48 0.53
CA ASN A 67 16.19 -17.64 -0.37
C ASN A 67 16.80 -18.92 0.21
N PHE A 68 17.62 -18.82 1.26
CA PHE A 68 18.22 -19.97 1.93
C PHE A 68 17.22 -20.66 2.87
N TYR A 69 16.17 -19.96 3.29
CA TYR A 69 15.18 -20.50 4.21
C TYR A 69 14.09 -21.25 3.46
N VAL A 70 13.85 -22.49 3.90
CA VAL A 70 12.78 -23.31 3.33
C VAL A 70 11.44 -22.86 3.91
N LYS A 71 10.45 -22.72 3.03
CA LYS A 71 9.07 -22.42 3.41
C LYS A 71 8.53 -23.46 4.37
N SER A 72 8.04 -23.01 5.53
CA SER A 72 7.43 -23.90 6.51
C SER A 72 6.18 -24.59 5.95
N CYS A 73 5.79 -25.73 6.52
CA CYS A 73 4.54 -26.40 6.14
C CYS A 73 3.32 -25.48 6.31
N LYS A 74 3.34 -24.61 7.34
CA LYS A 74 2.30 -23.63 7.63
C LYS A 74 2.23 -22.50 6.59
N GLU A 75 3.37 -22.03 6.08
CA GLU A 75 3.39 -21.06 4.98
C GLU A 75 2.85 -21.67 3.69
N ARG A 76 3.25 -22.92 3.38
CA ARG A 76 2.74 -23.66 2.22
C ARG A 76 1.22 -23.85 2.27
N SER A 77 0.64 -24.13 3.44
CA SER A 77 -0.82 -24.19 3.61
C SER A 77 -1.51 -22.83 3.53
N LEU A 78 -0.79 -21.72 3.75
CA LEU A 78 -1.33 -20.37 3.64
C LEU A 78 -1.22 -19.80 2.21
N GLN A 79 -0.34 -20.34 1.37
CA GLN A 79 -0.25 -19.96 -0.04
C GLN A 79 -1.52 -20.32 -0.82
N SER A 80 -2.16 -21.44 -0.50
CA SER A 80 -3.46 -21.80 -1.08
C SER A 80 -4.59 -20.87 -0.61
N SER A 81 -4.40 -20.18 0.51
CA SER A 81 -5.37 -19.25 1.08
C SER A 81 -5.04 -17.78 0.84
N GLN A 82 -3.97 -17.44 0.11
CA GLN A 82 -3.71 -16.08 -0.37
C GLN A 82 -4.50 -15.83 -1.65
N PRO A 83 -5.68 -15.20 -1.59
CA PRO A 83 -6.45 -14.91 -2.79
C PRO A 83 -5.92 -13.58 -3.34
N ASN A 84 -6.12 -13.35 -4.64
CA ASN A 84 -6.20 -11.98 -5.15
C ASN A 84 -7.13 -11.21 -4.19
N LEU A 85 -6.77 -9.99 -3.76
CA LEU A 85 -7.46 -9.24 -2.69
C LEU A 85 -8.98 -9.00 -2.94
N SER A 86 -9.52 -9.41 -4.09
CA SER A 86 -10.95 -9.41 -4.46
C SER A 86 -11.64 -10.79 -4.42
N GLY A 87 -10.94 -11.88 -4.08
CA GLY A 87 -11.48 -13.25 -4.04
C GLY A 87 -11.94 -13.81 -5.39
N THR A 88 -11.66 -13.11 -6.50
CA THR A 88 -12.10 -13.44 -7.85
C THR A 88 -10.92 -13.33 -8.82
N ASN A 89 -10.91 -14.18 -9.85
CA ASN A 89 -9.95 -14.03 -10.94
C ASN A 89 -10.21 -12.71 -11.65
N ASN A 90 -9.15 -11.97 -12.01
CA ASN A 90 -9.30 -10.74 -12.79
C ASN A 90 -10.11 -11.05 -14.06
N PRO A 91 -11.16 -10.27 -14.39
CA PRO A 91 -11.90 -10.45 -15.63
C PRO A 91 -10.94 -10.36 -16.81
N GLY A 92 -11.14 -11.21 -17.82
CA GLY A 92 -10.38 -11.11 -19.07
C GLY A 92 -10.45 -9.68 -19.66
N THR A 93 -9.39 -9.24 -20.32
CA THR A 93 -9.30 -7.88 -20.90
C THR A 93 -10.50 -7.51 -21.78
N LYS A 94 -11.07 -8.48 -22.52
CA LYS A 94 -12.27 -8.28 -23.34
C LYS A 94 -13.54 -7.98 -22.52
N THR A 95 -13.76 -8.69 -21.41
CA THR A 95 -14.92 -8.46 -20.53
C THR A 95 -14.79 -7.14 -19.76
N LEU A 96 -13.56 -6.76 -19.38
CA LEU A 96 -13.29 -5.46 -18.76
C LEU A 96 -13.63 -4.29 -19.72
N LEU A 97 -13.15 -4.37 -20.97
CA LEU A 97 -13.43 -3.37 -22.02
C LEU A 97 -14.92 -3.22 -22.31
N ALA A 98 -15.67 -4.33 -22.39
CA ALA A 98 -17.13 -4.29 -22.59
C ALA A 98 -17.85 -3.60 -21.42
N SER A 99 -17.44 -3.89 -20.18
CA SER A 99 -18.02 -3.27 -18.98
C SER A 99 -17.73 -1.77 -18.88
N MET A 100 -16.57 -1.31 -19.35
CA MET A 100 -16.22 0.11 -19.40
C MET A 100 -17.02 0.86 -20.47
N LYS A 101 -17.18 0.24 -21.65
CA LYS A 101 -18.01 0.80 -22.75
C LYS A 101 -19.49 0.91 -22.36
N SER A 102 -20.05 -0.08 -21.65
CA SER A 102 -21.46 -0.03 -21.24
C SER A 102 -21.76 1.06 -20.21
N ARG A 103 -20.80 1.38 -19.32
CA ARG A 103 -20.93 2.51 -18.38
C ARG A 103 -20.89 3.86 -19.08
N LYS A 104 -20.11 3.98 -20.17
CA LYS A 104 -20.02 5.20 -20.97
C LYS A 104 -21.32 5.52 -21.72
N ASN A 105 -22.04 4.48 -22.16
CA ASN A 105 -23.30 4.61 -22.89
C ASN A 105 -24.54 4.75 -21.98
N LYS A 106 -24.39 4.67 -20.65
CA LYS A 106 -25.46 4.86 -19.65
C LYS A 106 -25.49 6.27 -19.07
N ARG A 107 -24.73 7.21 -19.63
CA ARG A 107 -24.81 8.65 -19.36
C ARG A 107 -25.37 9.36 -20.57
#